data_AF-A0A966IJV9-F1
#
_entry.id   AF-A0A966IJV9-F1
#
_cell.length_a   1.000
_cell.length_b   1.000
_cell.length_c   1.000
_cell.angle_alpha   90.00
_cell.angle_beta   90.00
_cell.angle_gamma   90.00
#
_symmetry.space_group_name_H-M   'P 1'
#
loop_
_entity.id
_entity.type
_entity.pdbx_description
1 polymer ?
#
loop_
_entity_poly.entity_id
_entity_poly.type
_entity_poly.pdbx_seq_one_letter_code
_entity_poly.pdbx_strand_id
1 'polypeptide(L)' 'NNAEPLGANTLLYGNINSSDEDITISMPGVHEITEIGRNKSFGLEKENIHLFSASSGKRL' A
#
# COMPACT_ATOMS: atom_id res chain seq x y z
N ASN A 1 -4.28 14.29 -0.61
CA ASN A 1 -4.28 13.54 -1.88
C ASN A 1 -3.96 12.11 -1.58
N ASN A 2 -4.87 11.17 -1.89
CA ASN A 2 -4.67 9.74 -1.60
C ASN A 2 -4.02 8.99 -2.78
N ALA A 3 -3.51 9.74 -3.77
CA ALA A 3 -2.84 9.21 -4.95
C ALA A 3 -1.79 10.20 -5.50
N GLU A 4 -0.69 9.66 -6.04
CA GLU A 4 0.39 10.40 -6.68
C GLU A 4 0.84 9.69 -7.98
N PRO A 5 0.65 10.31 -9.17
CA PRO A 5 1.16 9.79 -10.43
C PRO A 5 2.68 10.01 -10.59
N LEU A 6 3.41 8.94 -10.91
CA LEU A 6 4.86 8.95 -11.17
C LEU A 6 5.21 8.67 -12.64
N GLY A 7 4.24 8.85 -13.54
CA GLY A 7 4.37 8.55 -14.97
C GLY A 7 4.14 7.07 -15.28
N ALA A 8 5.01 6.16 -14.82
CA ALA A 8 4.84 4.72 -15.07
C ALA A 8 3.89 4.03 -14.08
N ASN A 9 3.74 4.59 -12.88
CA ASN A 9 2.93 4.06 -11.79
C ASN A 9 2.12 5.19 -11.14
N THR A 10 1.14 4.79 -10.33
CA THR A 10 0.45 5.66 -9.40
C THR A 10 0.65 5.09 -7.99
N LEU A 11 1.20 5.89 -7.08
CA LEU A 11 1.22 5.55 -5.66
C LEU A 11 -0.15 5.84 -5.06
N LEU A 12 -0.66 4.91 -4.27
CA LEU A 12 -1.90 5.06 -3.50
C LEU A 12 -1.56 5.05 -2.02
N TYR A 13 -2.12 6.00 -1.28
CA TYR A 13 -1.88 6.18 0.15
C TYR A 13 -3.16 5.85 0.94
N GLY A 14 -3.02 5.12 2.04
CA GLY A 14 -4.13 4.78 2.93
C GLY A 14 -3.68 4.07 4.20
N ASN A 15 -4.62 3.45 4.90
CA ASN A 15 -4.37 2.62 6.08
C ASN A 15 -5.16 1.30 5.99
N ILE A 16 -4.83 0.33 6.85
CA ILE A 16 -5.52 -0.97 6.92
C ILE A 16 -6.49 -0.94 8.10
N ASN A 17 -7.78 -1.14 7.86
CA ASN A 17 -8.81 -1.17 8.91
C ASN A 17 -8.76 0.04 9.86
N SER A 18 -8.42 1.23 9.34
CA SER A 18 -8.25 2.43 10.15
C SER A 18 -7.15 2.32 11.22
N SER A 19 -6.11 1.52 10.97
CA SER A 19 -4.87 1.56 11.74
C SER A 19 -4.21 2.95 11.65
N ASP A 20 -3.43 3.29 12.68
CA ASP A 20 -2.54 4.46 12.64
C ASP A 20 -1.30 4.25 11.74
N GLU A 21 -1.08 3.01 11.28
CA GLU A 21 -0.02 2.70 10.31
C GLU A 21 -0.49 3.00 8.88
N ASP A 22 0.28 3.87 8.22
CA ASP A 22 0.12 4.18 6.80
C ASP A 22 0.68 3.05 5.92
N ILE A 23 -0.02 2.75 4.83
CA ILE A 23 0.42 1.88 3.77
C ILE A 23 0.48 2.64 2.44
N THR A 24 1.49 2.30 1.64
CA THR A 24 1.61 2.75 0.25
C THR A 24 1.51 1.56 -0.69
N ILE A 25 0.70 1.69 -1.75
CA ILE A 25 0.57 0.70 -2.82
C ILE A 25 1.08 1.34 -4.11
N SER A 26 1.98 0.66 -4.83
CA SER A 26 2.39 1.07 -6.18
C SER A 26 1.55 0.33 -7.21
N MET A 27 0.73 1.05 -7.97
CA MET A 27 -0.13 0.50 -9.01
C MET A 27 0.41 0.86 -10.41
N PRO A 28 0.68 -0.11 -11.28
CA PRO A 28 1.13 0.16 -12.64
C PRO A 28 0.14 1.01 -13.44
N GLY A 29 0.66 2.00 -14.18
CA GLY A 29 -0.12 2.96 -14.98
C GLY A 29 -0.47 4.26 -14.24
N VAL A 30 -1.04 5.21 -14.99
CA VAL A 30 -1.54 6.49 -14.47
C VAL A 30 -3.03 6.37 -14.22
N HIS A 31 -3.44 6.54 -12.96
CA HIS A 31 -4.83 6.37 -12.53
C HIS A 31 -5.33 7.61 -11.81
N GLU A 32 -6.47 8.13 -12.26
CA GLU A 32 -7.19 9.19 -11.55
C GLU A 32 -8.11 8.57 -10.50
N ILE A 33 -7.78 8.78 -9.22
CA ILE A 33 -8.63 8.34 -8.10
C ILE A 33 -9.59 9.49 -7.76
N THR A 34 -10.80 9.42 -8.29
CA THR A 34 -11.84 10.46 -8.15
C THR A 34 -12.74 10.27 -6.93
N GLU A 35 -12.86 9.06 -6.41
CA GLU A 35 -13.68 8.74 -5.23
C GLU A 35 -12.82 8.66 -3.95
N ILE A 36 -13.00 9.64 -3.06
CA ILE A 36 -12.43 9.66 -1.71
C ILE A 36 -13.43 8.98 -0.76
N GLY A 37 -12.94 8.11 0.13
CA GLY A 37 -13.75 7.54 1.23
C GLY A 37 -14.40 6.18 0.95
N ARG A 38 -14.10 5.52 -0.17
CA ARG A 38 -14.43 4.10 -0.36
C ARG A 38 -13.26 3.20 0.05
N ASN A 39 -13.55 2.16 0.82
CA ASN A 39 -12.59 1.11 1.11
C ASN A 39 -12.20 0.39 -0.18
N LYS A 40 -10.90 0.19 -0.36
CA LYS A 40 -10.32 -0.58 -1.46
C LYS A 40 -9.62 -1.80 -0.90
N SER A 41 -9.52 -2.85 -1.70
CA SER A 41 -8.80 -4.08 -1.38
C SER A 41 -7.72 -4.33 -2.41
N PHE A 42 -6.61 -4.92 -1.99
CA PHE A 42 -5.53 -5.39 -2.85
C PHE A 42 -5.10 -6.79 -2.39
N GLY A 43 -4.54 -7.57 -3.32
CA GLY A 43 -4.00 -8.90 -3.05
C GLY A 43 -2.48 -8.88 -2.99
N LEU A 44 -1.91 -9.88 -2.33
CA LEU A 44 -0.47 -10.11 -2.23
C LEU A 44 -0.20 -11.60 -2.39
N GLU A 45 0.82 -11.95 -3.17
CA GLU A 45 1.38 -13.31 -3.16
C GLU A 45 2.19 -13.53 -1.88
N LYS A 46 2.07 -14.72 -1.29
CA LYS A 46 2.69 -15.02 0.02
C LYS A 46 4.20 -14.89 -0.01
N GLU A 47 4.81 -15.17 -1.16
CA GLU A 47 6.24 -15.13 -1.41
C GLU A 47 6.81 -13.70 -1.34
N ASN A 48 5.96 -12.68 -1.48
CA ASN A 48 6.32 -11.27 -1.40
C ASN A 48 6.17 -10.69 0.03
N ILE A 49 5.78 -11.50 1.02
CA ILE A 49 5.64 -11.07 2.41
C ILE A 49 6.97 -11.27 3.14
N HIS A 50 7.40 -10.22 3.84
CA HIS A 50 8.61 -10.25 4.68
C HIS A 50 8.20 -10.04 6.14
N LEU A 51 8.51 -11.01 7.00
CA LEU A 51 8.28 -10.92 8.43
C LEU A 51 9.60 -10.69 9.15
N PHE A 52 9.57 -9.90 10.22
CA PHE A 52 10.75 -9.58 11.01
C PHE A 52 10.48 -9.84 12.49
N SER A 53 11.48 -10.36 13.19
CA SER A 53 11.47 -10.56 14.64
C SER A 53 11.45 -9.20 15.35
N ALA A 54 10.41 -8.92 16.14
CA ALA A 54 10.29 -7.64 16.87
C ALA A 54 11.43 -7.40 17.88
N SER A 55 12.05 -8.46 18.43
CA SER A 55 13.11 -8.34 19.43
C SER A 55 14.50 -8.16 18.83
N SER A 56 14.75 -8.69 17.63
CA SER A 56 16.08 -8.70 17.01
C SER A 56 16.19 -7.95 15.68
N GLY A 57 15.05 -7.60 15.06
CA GLY A 57 14.98 -6.97 13.75
C GLY A 57 15.37 -7.90 12.59
N LYS A 58 15.71 -9.17 12.85
CA LYS A 58 16.09 -10.11 11.80
C LYS A 58 14.85 -10.60 11.04
N ARG A 59 15.01 -10.82 9.73
CA ARG A 59 13.98 -11.45 8.90
C ARG A 59 13.73 -12.89 9.41
N LEU A 60 12.46 -13.27 9.52
CA LEU A 60 12.00 -14.62 9.84
C LEU A 60 11.99 -15.51 8.60
#